data_AF-A0AAP6GYH4-F1
#
_entry.id   AF-A0AAP6GYH4-F1
#
_cell.length_a   1.000
_cell.length_b   1.000
_cell.length_c   1.000
_cell.angle_alpha   90.00
_cell.angle_beta   90.00
_cell.angle_gamma   90.00
#
_symmetry.space_group_name_H-M   'P 1'
#
loop_
_entity.id
_entity.type
_entity.pdbx_description
1 polymer ?
#
loop_
_entity_poly.entity_id
_entity_poly.type
_entity_poly.pdbx_seq_one_letter_code
_entity_poly.pdbx_strand_id
1 'polypeptide(L)'
;MSAYPQFLAATPRVTRMEMADLYAGDATTVVQLDATPCDTWIQNLQGLVSRSPELAGTRVEVDGSWVHFIGVRKTRGPVAAHLLEVIAAAGEMAYGPVAVRPTAFAATPSPAMQ
;
A
#
# COMPACT_ATOMS: atom_id res chain seq x y z
N MET A 1 24.27 -0.97 -13.69
CA MET A 1 23.29 0.09 -13.38
C MET A 1 22.46 0.33 -14.63
N SER A 2 21.16 0.03 -14.61
CA SER A 2 20.30 0.19 -15.80
C SER A 2 20.07 1.67 -16.10
N ALA A 3 20.29 2.08 -17.35
CA ALA A 3 20.26 3.47 -17.82
C ALA A 3 18.86 3.96 -18.23
N TYR A 4 17.81 3.19 -17.94
CA TYR A 4 16.44 3.57 -18.27
C TYR A 4 15.76 4.19 -17.05
N PRO A 5 15.09 5.35 -17.19
CA PRO A 5 14.16 5.81 -16.17
C PRO A 5 13.13 4.70 -15.96
N GLN A 6 13.08 4.16 -14.74
CA GLN A 6 12.03 3.23 -14.38
C GLN A 6 10.74 4.06 -14.32
N PHE A 7 9.93 3.98 -15.37
CA PHE A 7 8.63 4.67 -15.38
C PHE A 7 7.79 4.08 -14.26
N LEU A 8 7.49 4.90 -13.25
CA LEU A 8 6.65 4.52 -12.12
C LEU A 8 5.18 4.51 -12.55
N ALA A 9 4.45 3.45 -12.21
CA ALA A 9 3.08 3.23 -12.62
C ALA A 9 2.08 3.86 -11.65
N ALA A 10 1.09 4.57 -12.16
CA ALA A 10 -0.04 5.08 -11.38
C ALA A 10 -1.13 4.02 -11.14
N THR A 11 -1.20 2.99 -11.98
CA THR A 11 -2.15 1.88 -11.91
C THR A 11 -1.45 0.54 -12.17
N PRO A 12 -0.50 0.14 -11.31
CA PRO A 12 0.09 -1.19 -11.40
C PRO A 12 -0.98 -2.28 -11.19
N ARG A 13 -0.81 -3.41 -11.87
CA ARG A 13 -1.72 -4.57 -11.77
C ARG A 13 -1.09 -5.65 -10.90
N VAL A 14 -1.93 -6.33 -10.13
CA VAL A 14 -1.51 -7.49 -9.34
C VAL A 14 -1.21 -8.67 -10.27
N THR A 15 0.00 -9.22 -10.17
CA THR A 15 0.42 -10.41 -10.91
C THR A 15 0.48 -11.65 -10.03
N ARG A 16 0.71 -11.46 -8.72
CA ARG A 16 0.78 -12.55 -7.74
C ARG A 16 0.36 -12.04 -6.35
N MET A 17 -0.28 -12.90 -5.57
CA MET A 17 -0.53 -12.67 -4.15
C MET A 17 -0.16 -13.94 -3.38
N GLU A 18 0.59 -13.79 -2.31
CA GLU A 18 0.99 -14.86 -1.39
C GLU A 18 0.59 -14.48 0.03
N MET A 19 0.09 -15.46 0.78
CA MET A 19 -0.35 -15.27 2.16
C MET A 19 0.32 -16.31 3.05
N ALA A 20 0.90 -15.85 4.16
CA ALA A 20 1.45 -16.72 5.18
C ALA A 20 0.84 -16.40 6.55
N ASP A 21 0.48 -17.46 7.27
CA ASP A 21 0.11 -17.39 8.67
C ASP A 21 1.37 -17.33 9.53
N LEU A 22 1.48 -16.34 10.40
CA LEU A 22 2.55 -16.25 11.39
C LEU A 22 2.07 -16.88 12.69
N TYR A 23 2.97 -17.60 13.37
CA TYR A 23 2.67 -18.36 14.59
C TYR A 23 2.10 -17.53 15.75
N ALA A 24 2.19 -16.20 15.70
CA ALA A 24 1.65 -15.27 16.72
C ALA A 24 0.21 -14.81 16.46
N GLY A 25 -0.47 -15.34 15.43
CA GLY A 25 -1.85 -14.96 15.08
C GLY A 25 -1.97 -13.78 14.11
N ASP A 26 -0.85 -13.24 13.67
CA ASP A 26 -0.76 -12.28 12.58
C ASP A 26 -0.58 -13.01 11.24
N ALA A 27 -1.03 -12.42 10.14
CA ALA A 27 -0.70 -12.88 8.80
C ALA A 27 0.14 -11.84 8.07
N THR A 28 1.03 -12.31 7.20
CA THR A 28 1.70 -11.45 6.23
C THR A 28 1.16 -11.80 4.84
N THR A 29 0.79 -10.77 4.08
CA THR A 29 0.42 -10.92 2.68
C THR A 29 1.44 -10.16 1.85
N VAL A 30 1.97 -10.80 0.83
CA VAL A 30 2.87 -10.17 -0.13
C VAL A 30 2.19 -10.17 -1.49
N VAL A 31 2.24 -9.04 -2.17
CA VAL A 31 1.64 -8.84 -3.49
C VAL A 31 2.73 -8.40 -4.46
N GLN A 32 2.81 -9.07 -5.60
CA GLN A 32 3.65 -8.67 -6.71
C GLN A 32 2.83 -7.87 -7.72
N LEU A 33 3.39 -6.77 -8.18
CA LEU A 33 2.86 -5.90 -9.21
C LEU A 33 3.58 -6.12 -10.54
N ASP A 34 2.93 -5.78 -11.66
CA ASP A 34 3.53 -5.79 -13.00
C ASP A 34 4.52 -4.64 -13.24
N ALA A 35 4.49 -3.60 -12.39
CA ALA A 35 5.36 -2.44 -12.45
C ALA A 35 5.60 -1.84 -11.05
N THR A 36 6.69 -1.08 -10.92
CA THR A 36 6.97 -0.28 -9.71
C THR A 36 5.94 0.85 -9.59
N PRO A 37 5.18 0.95 -8.47
CA PRO A 37 4.19 2.01 -8.27
C PRO A 37 4.85 3.39 -8.10
N CYS A 38 4.10 4.45 -8.42
CA CYS A 38 4.49 5.82 -8.08
C CYS A 38 4.10 6.21 -6.64
N ASP A 39 4.73 7.25 -6.11
CA ASP A 39 4.52 7.70 -4.72
C ASP A 39 3.05 8.03 -4.42
N THR A 40 2.33 8.63 -5.37
CA THR A 40 0.89 8.93 -5.23
C THR A 40 0.08 7.67 -4.98
N TRP A 41 0.37 6.59 -5.72
CA TRP A 41 -0.30 5.31 -5.53
C TRP A 41 0.01 4.70 -4.17
N ILE A 42 1.28 4.76 -3.75
CA ILE A 42 1.73 4.26 -2.44
C ILE A 42 1.01 5.00 -1.30
N GLN A 43 0.94 6.33 -1.37
CA GLN A 43 0.25 7.16 -0.39
C GLN A 43 -1.26 6.87 -0.34
N ASN A 44 -1.89 6.70 -1.50
CA ASN A 44 -3.31 6.33 -1.56
C ASN A 44 -3.55 4.96 -0.92
N LEU A 45 -2.72 3.97 -1.24
CA LEU A 45 -2.82 2.62 -0.67
C LEU A 45 -2.68 2.65 0.85
N GLN A 46 -1.61 3.28 1.36
CA GLN A 46 -1.38 3.43 2.80
C GLN A 46 -2.55 4.11 3.50
N GLY A 47 -3.09 5.19 2.92
CA GLY A 47 -4.24 5.91 3.46
C GLY A 47 -5.56 5.12 3.41
N LEU A 48 -5.76 4.27 2.41
CA LEU A 48 -6.92 3.38 2.34
C LEU A 48 -6.83 2.28 3.40
N VAL A 49 -5.66 1.63 3.52
CA VAL A 49 -5.43 0.60 4.54
C VAL A 49 -5.58 1.16 5.95
N SER A 50 -5.02 2.33 6.24
CA SER A 50 -5.11 2.94 7.57
C SER A 50 -6.54 3.31 7.99
N ARG A 51 -7.44 3.52 7.02
CA ARG A 51 -8.85 3.89 7.26
C ARG A 51 -9.79 2.69 7.22
N SER A 52 -9.32 1.50 6.83
CA SER A 52 -10.13 0.28 6.81
C SER A 52 -10.14 -0.38 8.19
N PRO A 53 -11.30 -0.47 8.87
CA PRO A 53 -11.42 -1.18 10.14
C PRO A 53 -11.03 -2.65 10.05
N GLU A 54 -11.25 -3.28 8.91
CA GLU A 54 -10.93 -4.68 8.62
C GLU A 54 -9.41 -4.93 8.54
N LEU A 55 -8.64 -3.89 8.21
CA LEU A 55 -7.18 -3.93 8.14
C LEU A 55 -6.52 -3.21 9.32
N ALA A 56 -7.26 -2.96 10.40
CA ALA A 56 -6.73 -2.28 11.57
C ALA A 56 -5.44 -2.93 12.10
N GLY A 57 -4.39 -2.14 12.26
CA GLY A 57 -3.06 -2.59 12.68
C GLY A 57 -2.17 -3.11 11.55
N THR A 58 -2.67 -3.17 10.31
CA THR A 58 -1.87 -3.56 9.14
C THR A 58 -0.92 -2.43 8.75
N ARG A 59 0.37 -2.77 8.58
CA ARG A 59 1.36 -1.88 7.98
C ARG A 59 1.57 -2.25 6.51
N VAL A 60 1.76 -1.24 5.67
CA VAL A 60 2.08 -1.40 4.25
C VAL A 60 3.50 -0.93 3.99
N GLU A 61 4.32 -1.80 3.41
CA GLU A 61 5.66 -1.48 2.91
C GLU A 61 5.74 -1.79 1.41
N VAL A 62 6.49 -0.99 0.66
CA VAL A 62 6.63 -1.13 -0.80
C VAL A 62 8.12 -1.17 -1.14
N ASP A 63 8.54 -2.22 -1.84
CA ASP A 63 9.91 -2.41 -2.32
C ASP A 63 9.89 -2.80 -3.81
N GLY A 64 10.22 -1.85 -4.67
CA GLY A 64 10.07 -2.04 -6.12
C GLY A 64 8.62 -2.38 -6.49
N SER A 65 8.42 -3.51 -7.17
CA SER A 65 7.08 -4.01 -7.53
C SER A 65 6.45 -4.92 -6.47
N TRP A 66 7.02 -4.98 -5.26
CA TRP A 66 6.49 -5.78 -4.16
C TRP A 66 5.79 -4.90 -3.13
N VAL A 67 4.63 -5.35 -2.67
CA VAL A 67 3.84 -4.72 -1.61
C VAL A 67 3.66 -5.71 -0.47
N HIS A 68 4.07 -5.32 0.73
CA HIS A 68 4.00 -6.13 1.93
C HIS A 68 2.92 -5.59 2.86
N PHE A 69 1.94 -6.42 3.18
CA PHE A 69 0.93 -6.17 4.19
C PHE A 69 1.28 -6.98 5.44
N ILE A 70 1.72 -6.30 6.49
CA ILE A 70 2.26 -6.90 7.71
C ILE A 70 1.24 -6.71 8.83
N GLY A 71 0.96 -7.77 9.61
CA GLY A 71 0.02 -7.70 10.74
C GLY A 71 -1.45 -7.85 10.34
N VAL A 72 -1.72 -8.47 9.19
CA VAL A 72 -3.08 -8.67 8.69
C VAL A 72 -3.80 -9.67 9.59
N ARG A 73 -4.93 -9.27 10.20
CA ARG A 73 -5.72 -10.14 11.07
C ARG A 73 -6.77 -10.88 10.26
N LYS A 74 -6.77 -12.22 10.33
CA LYS A 74 -7.73 -13.08 9.59
C LYS A 74 -9.09 -13.25 10.28
N THR A 75 -9.42 -12.41 11.26
CA THR A 75 -10.57 -12.66 12.15
C THR A 75 -11.93 -12.33 11.53
N ARG A 76 -12.00 -11.65 10.38
CA ARG A 76 -13.26 -11.33 9.68
C ARG A 76 -13.09 -11.32 8.14
N GLY A 77 -13.85 -12.17 7.46
CA GLY A 77 -14.04 -12.10 6.00
C GLY A 77 -12.85 -12.55 5.13
N PRO A 78 -13.06 -12.60 3.79
CA PRO A 78 -12.02 -13.00 2.84
C PRO A 78 -10.99 -11.88 2.66
N VAL A 79 -9.96 -11.87 3.52
CA VAL A 79 -8.95 -10.79 3.55
C VAL A 79 -8.25 -10.56 2.21
N ALA A 80 -8.07 -11.61 1.40
CA ALA A 80 -7.48 -11.52 0.08
C ALA A 80 -8.31 -10.64 -0.87
N ALA A 81 -9.63 -10.82 -0.90
CA ALA A 81 -10.51 -10.04 -1.76
C ALA A 81 -10.47 -8.56 -1.37
N HIS A 82 -10.54 -8.28 -0.07
CA HIS A 82 -10.46 -6.91 0.44
C HIS A 82 -9.13 -6.22 0.12
N LEU A 83 -8.00 -6.94 0.22
CA LEU A 83 -6.70 -6.40 -0.18
C LEU A 83 -6.65 -6.07 -1.68
N LEU A 84 -7.22 -6.92 -2.54
CA LEU A 84 -7.30 -6.65 -3.98
C LEU A 84 -8.17 -5.41 -4.28
N GLU A 85 -9.30 -5.24 -3.58
CA GLU A 85 -10.16 -4.06 -3.72
C GLU A 85 -9.43 -2.77 -3.31
N VAL A 86 -8.72 -2.79 -2.18
CA VAL A 86 -7.95 -1.63 -1.70
C VAL A 86 -6.80 -1.28 -2.66
N ILE A 87 -6.13 -2.28 -3.23
CA ILE A 87 -5.10 -2.10 -4.28
C ILE A 87 -5.67 -1.45 -5.53
N ALA A 88 -6.82 -1.93 -6.02
CA ALA A 88 -7.47 -1.36 -7.19
C ALA A 88 -7.90 0.10 -6.93
N ALA A 89 -8.50 0.37 -5.76
CA ALA A 89 -8.94 1.70 -5.37
C ALA A 89 -7.79 2.72 -5.28
N ALA A 90 -6.59 2.30 -4.85
CA ALA A 90 -5.42 3.17 -4.84
C ALA A 90 -5.04 3.68 -6.25
N GLY A 91 -5.24 2.84 -7.27
CA GLY A 91 -5.06 3.17 -8.68
C GLY A 91 -6.08 4.17 -9.20
N GLU A 92 -7.36 3.95 -8.90
CA GLU A 92 -8.44 4.88 -9.30
C GLU A 92 -8.25 6.27 -8.67
N MET A 93 -7.81 6.33 -7.41
CA MET A 93 -7.51 7.59 -6.72
C MET A 93 -6.33 8.37 -7.33
N ALA A 94 -5.44 7.72 -8.09
CA ALA A 94 -4.35 8.42 -8.77
C ALA A 94 -4.88 9.38 -9.85
N TYR A 95 -6.01 9.04 -10.47
CA TYR A 95 -6.68 9.85 -11.51
C TYR A 95 -7.84 10.71 -10.98
N GLY A 96 -8.21 10.57 -9.69
CA GLY A 96 -9.26 11.36 -9.06
C GLY A 96 -8.89 12.83 -8.83
N PRO A 97 -9.89 13.73 -8.71
CA PRO A 97 -9.66 15.15 -8.45
C PRO A 97 -8.91 15.36 -7.13
N VAL A 98 -7.98 16.34 -7.11
CA VAL A 98 -7.06 16.65 -5.99
C VAL A 98 -7.79 16.83 -4.65
N ALA A 99 -9.07 17.23 -4.65
CA ALA A 99 -9.87 17.47 -3.46
C ALA A 99 -10.10 16.23 -2.55
N VAL A 100 -9.86 15.01 -3.04
CA VAL A 100 -10.02 13.76 -2.26
C VAL A 100 -8.68 13.16 -1.82
N ARG A 101 -7.55 13.76 -2.25
CA ARG A 101 -6.22 13.27 -1.89
C ARG A 101 -5.96 13.57 -0.42
N PRO A 102 -5.57 12.57 0.40
CA PRO A 102 -5.12 12.83 1.75
C PRO A 102 -3.93 13.78 1.66
N THR A 103 -4.05 14.95 2.29
CA THR A 103 -2.91 15.84 2.49
C THR A 103 -1.88 15.07 3.29
N ALA A 104 -0.72 14.84 2.67
CA ALA A 104 0.42 14.23 3.30
C ALA A 104 0.70 14.89 4.65
N PHE A 105 1.00 14.06 5.63
CA PHE A 105 1.53 14.43 6.94
C PHE A 105 2.55 15.56 6.75
N ALA A 106 2.23 16.76 7.23
CA ALA A 106 3.21 17.82 7.32
C ALA A 106 4.29 17.32 8.28
N ALA A 107 5.46 16.97 7.73
CA ALA A 107 6.64 16.77 8.54
C ALA A 107 6.90 18.09 9.27
N THR A 108 6.58 18.13 10.57
CA THR A 108 7.00 19.22 11.45
C THR A 108 8.52 19.36 11.31
N PRO A 109 9.04 20.53 10.89
CA PRO A 109 10.47 20.74 10.91
C PRO A 109 10.95 20.62 12.36
N SER A 110 11.92 19.73 12.59
CA SER A 110 12.65 19.69 13.86
C SER A 110 13.25 21.07 14.12
N PRO A 111 13.04 21.68 15.30
CA PRO A 111 13.80 22.86 15.66
C PRO A 111 15.27 22.45 15.83
N ALA A 112 16.13 23.05 15.00
CA ALA A 112 17.56 23.00 15.17
C ALA A 112 17.94 23.65 16.51
N MET A 113 18.95 23.05 17.15
CA MET A 113 19.57 23.46 18.42
C MET A 113 19.82 24.98 18.55
N GLN A 114 19.59 25.48 19.77
CA GLN A 114 20.51 26.42 20.43
C GLN A 114 20.87 25.86 21.79
#